data_AF-Q2GDV9-F1
#
_entry.id   AF-Q2GDV9-F1
#
_cell.length_a   1.000
_cell.length_b   1.000
_cell.length_c   1.000
_cell.angle_alpha   90.00
_cell.angle_beta   90.00
_cell.angle_gamma   90.00
#
_symmetry.space_group_name_H-M   'P 1'
#
loop_
_entity.id
_entity.type
_entity.pdbx_description
1 polymer ?
#
loop_
_entity_poly.entity_id
_entity_poly.type
_entity_poly.pdbx_seq_one_letter_code
_entity_poly.pdbx_strand_id
1 'polypeptide(L)'
;MGATQEKLRKIVLEHTVKVSVMGALNLSDEKYDEIKLETDLSSELGIDSLDAAEIIMRVEEDHDLEEIPEDYARKANTVKHIYDYLLEHCTKPLDKLVDFTKKDVLFNKFLASVAVSFNCELANLEAVSSMSDLVSVLISASAK
;
A
#
# COMPACT_ATOMS: atom_id res chain seq x y z
N MET A 1 -1.14 -14.47 16.87
CA MET A 1 -0.16 -14.07 15.83
C MET A 1 -0.81 -13.84 14.45
N GLY A 2 -1.81 -14.64 14.02
CA GLY A 2 -2.45 -14.46 12.70
C GLY A 2 -3.12 -13.11 12.44
N ALA A 3 -3.91 -12.59 13.40
CA ALA A 3 -4.64 -11.33 13.21
C ALA A 3 -3.73 -10.09 13.01
N THR A 4 -2.59 -10.03 13.72
CA THR A 4 -1.57 -8.97 13.56
C THR A 4 -0.97 -9.01 12.16
N GLN A 5 -0.61 -10.21 11.69
CA GLN A 5 -0.01 -10.40 10.37
C GLN A 5 -0.99 -10.05 9.25
N GLU A 6 -2.26 -10.47 9.37
CA GLU A 6 -3.30 -10.13 8.39
C GLU A 6 -3.58 -8.62 8.35
N LYS A 7 -3.68 -7.98 9.52
CA LYS A 7 -3.88 -6.53 9.61
C LYS A 7 -2.71 -5.75 9.03
N LEU A 8 -1.48 -6.17 9.32
CA LEU A 8 -0.28 -5.55 8.77
C LEU A 8 -0.21 -5.74 7.25
N ARG A 9 -0.54 -6.94 6.75
CA ARG A 9 -0.63 -7.22 5.31
C ARG A 9 -1.58 -6.26 4.60
N LYS A 10 -2.77 -6.04 5.16
CA LYS A 10 -3.74 -5.07 4.62
C LYS A 10 -3.15 -3.66 4.54
N ILE A 11 -2.50 -3.19 5.61
CA ILE A 11 -1.90 -1.84 5.62
C ILE A 11 -0.73 -1.71 4.64
N VAL A 12 0.12 -2.73 4.54
CA VAL A 12 1.23 -2.75 3.59
C VAL A 12 0.71 -2.69 2.16
N LEU A 13 -0.25 -3.54 1.80
CA LEU A 13 -0.81 -3.56 0.44
C LEU A 13 -1.57 -2.28 0.10
N GLU A 14 -2.30 -1.70 1.06
CA GLU A 14 -2.93 -0.40 0.84
C GLU A 14 -1.88 0.69 0.58
N HIS A 15 -0.81 0.72 1.37
CA HIS A 15 0.27 1.69 1.18
C HIS A 15 0.94 1.53 -0.18
N THR A 16 1.29 0.31 -0.57
CA THR A 16 2.00 0.06 -1.83
C THR A 16 1.14 0.37 -3.04
N VAL A 17 -0.16 0.04 -3.02
CA VAL A 17 -1.09 0.46 -4.09
C VAL A 17 -1.10 1.96 -4.26
N LYS A 18 -1.22 2.72 -3.16
CA LYS A 18 -1.20 4.18 -3.23
C LYS A 18 0.10 4.68 -3.84
N VAL A 19 1.24 4.12 -3.42
CA VAL A 19 2.55 4.48 -3.97
C VAL A 19 2.66 4.13 -5.46
N SER A 20 2.19 2.97 -5.90
CA SER A 20 2.18 2.58 -7.32
C SER A 20 1.30 3.50 -8.16
N VAL A 21 0.09 3.84 -7.69
CA VAL A 21 -0.81 4.81 -8.37
C VAL A 21 -0.16 6.18 -8.46
N MET A 22 0.42 6.68 -7.36
CA MET A 22 1.13 7.97 -7.35
C MET A 22 2.34 7.97 -8.28
N GLY A 23 3.08 6.87 -8.31
CA GLY A 23 4.25 6.70 -9.17
C GLY A 23 3.89 6.66 -10.66
N ALA A 24 2.84 5.95 -11.03
CA ALA A 24 2.34 5.91 -12.40
C ALA A 24 1.90 7.30 -12.87
N LEU A 25 1.12 8.00 -12.04
CA LEU A 25 0.58 9.33 -12.36
C LEU A 25 1.54 10.49 -12.07
N ASN A 26 2.77 10.20 -11.60
CA ASN A 26 3.76 11.20 -11.16
C ASN A 26 3.20 12.26 -10.18
N LEU A 27 2.37 11.83 -9.22
CA LEU A 27 1.77 12.69 -8.20
C LEU A 27 2.78 13.06 -7.11
N SER A 28 2.59 14.22 -6.48
CA SER A 28 3.40 14.64 -5.33
C SER A 28 3.05 13.85 -4.07
N ASP A 29 4.01 13.69 -3.14
CA ASP A 29 3.83 12.99 -1.87
C ASP A 29 2.68 13.56 -1.00
N GLU A 30 2.29 14.80 -1.24
CA GLU A 30 1.17 15.47 -0.57
C GLU A 30 -0.18 14.83 -0.89
N LYS A 31 -0.32 14.21 -2.08
CA LYS A 31 -1.55 13.56 -2.55
C LYS A 31 -1.83 12.22 -1.86
N TYR A 32 -0.88 11.67 -1.11
CA TYR A 32 -1.03 10.35 -0.48
C TYR A 32 -2.30 10.21 0.37
N ASP A 33 -2.65 11.25 1.14
CA ASP A 33 -3.83 11.20 2.03
C ASP A 33 -5.15 11.45 1.28
N GLU A 34 -5.09 12.02 0.08
CA GLU A 34 -6.25 12.20 -0.80
C GLU A 34 -6.64 10.89 -1.48
N ILE A 35 -5.67 10.01 -1.76
CA ILE A 35 -5.89 8.70 -2.37
C ILE A 35 -6.36 7.71 -1.30
N LYS A 36 -7.64 7.34 -1.39
CA LYS A 36 -8.30 6.37 -0.52
C LYS A 36 -8.69 5.13 -1.33
N LEU A 37 -9.03 4.04 -0.65
CA LEU A 37 -9.53 2.83 -1.32
C LEU A 37 -10.78 3.16 -2.16
N GLU A 38 -11.66 3.98 -1.61
CA GLU A 38 -12.88 4.46 -2.27
C GLU A 38 -12.64 5.50 -3.38
N THR A 39 -11.41 6.00 -3.56
CA THR A 39 -11.10 6.96 -4.64
C THR A 39 -11.38 6.32 -5.99
N ASP A 40 -12.24 6.96 -6.76
CA ASP A 40 -12.55 6.58 -8.13
C ASP A 40 -11.50 7.17 -9.06
N LEU A 41 -10.75 6.30 -9.72
CA LEU A 41 -9.60 6.68 -10.51
C LEU A 41 -10.02 7.56 -11.69
N SER A 42 -11.07 7.19 -12.43
CA SER A 42 -11.51 7.92 -13.62
C SER A 42 -12.14 9.26 -13.28
N SER A 43 -12.99 9.33 -12.26
CA SER A 43 -13.77 10.53 -11.94
C SER A 43 -13.11 11.48 -10.93
N GLU A 44 -12.32 10.97 -9.98
CA GLU A 44 -11.66 11.81 -8.97
C GLU A 44 -10.22 12.19 -9.35
N LEU A 45 -9.49 11.27 -9.99
CA LEU A 45 -8.13 11.55 -10.49
C LEU A 45 -8.11 11.96 -11.96
N GLY A 46 -9.24 11.84 -12.67
CA GLY A 46 -9.35 12.27 -14.06
C GLY A 46 -8.53 11.41 -15.03
N ILE A 47 -8.20 10.17 -14.65
CA ILE A 47 -7.33 9.31 -15.45
C ILE A 47 -8.01 8.88 -16.75
N ASP A 48 -7.23 8.82 -17.82
CA ASP A 48 -7.67 8.25 -19.08
C ASP A 48 -7.32 6.75 -19.19
N SER A 49 -7.59 6.15 -20.36
CA SER A 49 -7.31 4.72 -20.59
C SER A 49 -5.81 4.38 -20.63
N LEU A 50 -4.94 5.35 -20.95
CA LEU A 50 -3.50 5.16 -20.96
C LEU A 50 -2.97 5.18 -19.52
N ASP A 51 -3.39 6.17 -18.74
CA ASP A 51 -3.07 6.27 -17.32
C ASP A 51 -3.50 5.00 -16.54
N ALA A 52 -4.69 4.47 -16.84
CA ALA A 52 -5.17 3.22 -16.25
C ALA A 52 -4.25 2.03 -16.58
N ALA A 53 -3.74 1.95 -17.81
CA ALA A 53 -2.80 0.92 -18.22
C ALA A 53 -1.44 1.08 -17.52
N GLU A 54 -0.94 2.31 -17.36
CA GLU A 54 0.30 2.60 -16.63
C GLU A 54 0.21 2.21 -15.15
N ILE A 55 -0.92 2.52 -14.49
CA ILE A 55 -1.17 2.11 -13.10
C ILE A 55 -1.14 0.59 -12.97
N ILE A 56 -1.84 -0.13 -13.85
CA ILE A 56 -1.93 -1.59 -13.81
C ILE A 56 -0.55 -2.22 -14.03
N MET A 57 0.17 -1.80 -15.06
CA MET A 57 1.53 -2.28 -15.35
C MET A 57 2.47 -2.00 -14.17
N ARG A 58 2.38 -0.80 -13.57
CA ARG A 58 3.19 -0.45 -12.41
C ARG A 58 2.89 -1.32 -11.20
N VAL A 59 1.60 -1.59 -10.93
CA VAL A 59 1.18 -2.45 -9.83
C VAL A 59 1.68 -3.88 -10.03
N GLU A 60 1.58 -4.41 -11.25
CA GLU A 60 2.10 -5.73 -11.61
C GLU A 60 3.60 -5.84 -11.34
N GLU A 61 4.38 -4.87 -11.82
CA GLU A 61 5.83 -4.81 -11.62
C GLU A 61 6.21 -4.67 -10.14
N ASP A 62 5.59 -3.74 -9.41
CA ASP A 62 5.92 -3.48 -8.01
C ASP A 62 5.62 -4.71 -7.12
N HIS A 63 4.59 -5.50 -7.47
CA HIS A 63 4.08 -6.62 -6.67
C HIS A 63 4.44 -8.01 -7.20
N ASP A 64 5.23 -8.11 -8.26
CA ASP A 64 5.58 -9.35 -8.97
C ASP A 64 4.33 -10.18 -9.34
N LEU A 65 3.26 -9.53 -9.81
CA LEU A 65 2.06 -10.22 -10.23
C LEU A 65 2.19 -10.77 -11.66
N GLU A 66 1.49 -11.87 -11.93
CA GLU A 66 1.13 -12.23 -13.29
C GLU A 66 0.14 -11.19 -13.84
N GLU A 67 0.14 -11.02 -15.17
CA GLU A 67 -0.70 -10.08 -15.92
C GLU A 67 -2.14 -10.05 -15.38
N ILE A 68 -2.56 -8.88 -14.90
CA ILE A 68 -3.91 -8.63 -14.42
C ILE A 68 -4.83 -8.76 -15.64
N PRO A 69 -5.84 -9.64 -15.60
CA PRO A 69 -6.72 -9.85 -16.73
C PRO A 69 -7.33 -8.54 -17.22
N GLU A 70 -7.33 -8.29 -18.53
CA GLU A 70 -7.89 -7.06 -19.12
C GLU A 70 -9.32 -6.78 -18.64
N ASP A 71 -10.15 -7.82 -18.50
CA ASP A 71 -11.52 -7.70 -18.01
C ASP A 71 -11.61 -7.19 -16.57
N TYR A 72 -10.58 -7.47 -15.75
CA TYR A 72 -10.45 -6.94 -14.40
C TYR A 72 -9.94 -5.49 -14.45
N ALA A 73 -8.88 -5.23 -15.23
CA ALA A 73 -8.31 -3.89 -15.41
C ALA A 73 -9.34 -2.88 -15.93
N ARG A 74 -10.16 -3.26 -16.93
CA ARG A 74 -11.23 -2.40 -17.48
C ARG A 74 -12.39 -2.12 -16.51
N LYS A 75 -12.54 -2.95 -15.46
CA LYS A 75 -13.56 -2.77 -14.42
C LYS A 75 -13.00 -2.11 -13.16
N ALA A 76 -11.68 -1.98 -13.07
CA ALA A 76 -11.00 -1.38 -11.92
C ALA A 76 -11.19 0.14 -11.94
N ASN A 77 -12.35 0.58 -11.46
CA ASN A 77 -12.69 2.01 -11.39
C ASN A 77 -12.18 2.67 -10.11
N THR A 78 -11.73 1.90 -9.12
CA THR A 78 -11.33 2.43 -7.81
C THR A 78 -10.02 1.81 -7.34
N VAL A 79 -9.31 2.52 -6.48
CA VAL A 79 -8.10 2.03 -5.80
C VAL A 79 -8.39 0.72 -5.05
N LYS A 80 -9.59 0.58 -4.47
CA LYS A 80 -10.06 -0.63 -3.79
C LYS A 80 -10.03 -1.86 -4.69
N HIS A 81 -10.39 -1.74 -5.97
CA HIS A 81 -10.37 -2.90 -6.87
C HIS A 81 -8.95 -3.46 -7.04
N ILE A 82 -7.96 -2.58 -7.20
CA ILE A 82 -6.55 -2.99 -7.31
C ILE A 82 -6.09 -3.61 -5.99
N TYR A 83 -6.42 -2.98 -4.88
CA TYR A 83 -6.10 -3.45 -3.54
C TYR A 83 -6.70 -4.84 -3.23
N ASP A 84 -7.98 -5.06 -3.55
CA ASP A 84 -8.65 -6.34 -3.36
C ASP A 84 -7.99 -7.44 -4.19
N TYR A 85 -7.61 -7.14 -5.44
CA TYR A 85 -6.87 -8.07 -6.29
C TYR A 85 -5.54 -8.48 -5.65
N LEU A 86 -4.77 -7.51 -5.15
CA LEU A 86 -3.51 -7.79 -4.47
C LEU A 86 -3.69 -8.61 -3.20
N LEU A 87 -4.77 -8.40 -2.44
CA LEU A 87 -5.03 -9.19 -1.24
C LEU A 87 -5.11 -10.69 -1.57
N GLU A 88 -5.77 -11.02 -2.68
CA GLU A 88 -6.02 -12.40 -3.12
C GLU A 88 -4.83 -13.00 -3.90
N HIS A 89 -4.13 -12.19 -4.71
CA HIS A 89 -3.14 -12.68 -5.67
C HIS A 89 -1.68 -12.34 -5.35
N CYS A 90 -1.39 -11.32 -4.53
CA CYS A 90 -0.01 -10.95 -4.23
C CYS A 90 0.62 -11.95 -3.26
N THR A 91 1.51 -12.81 -3.76
CA THR A 91 2.28 -13.75 -2.92
C THR A 91 3.62 -13.18 -2.45
N LYS A 92 3.95 -11.95 -2.86
CA LYS A 92 5.22 -11.30 -2.52
C LYS A 92 5.35 -11.09 -1.01
N PRO A 93 6.52 -11.42 -0.40
CA PRO A 93 6.76 -11.17 1.02
C PRO A 93 6.68 -9.66 1.36
N LEU A 94 6.10 -9.33 2.51
CA LEU A 94 5.88 -7.93 2.91
C LEU A 94 7.19 -7.14 3.08
N ASP A 95 8.29 -7.82 3.45
CA ASP A 95 9.62 -7.22 3.56
C ASP A 95 10.23 -6.81 2.20
N LYS A 96 9.66 -7.29 1.09
CA LYS A 96 10.03 -6.89 -0.28
C LYS A 96 9.15 -5.79 -0.85
N LEU A 97 8.04 -5.49 -0.18
CA LEU A 97 7.06 -4.48 -0.59
C LEU A 97 7.33 -3.12 0.07
N VAL A 98 8.08 -3.10 1.18
CA VAL A 98 8.40 -1.87 1.91
C VAL A 98 9.91 -1.72 2.01
N ASP A 99 10.43 -0.60 1.51
CA ASP A 99 11.84 -0.24 1.65
C ASP A 99 12.09 0.53 2.95
N PHE A 100 12.56 -0.17 3.98
CA PHE A 100 12.90 0.41 5.28
C PHE A 100 14.16 1.29 5.25
N THR A 101 14.92 1.28 4.17
CA THR A 101 16.09 2.16 4.01
C THR A 101 15.69 3.55 3.54
N LYS A 102 14.52 3.67 2.89
CA LYS A 102 13.98 4.91 2.34
C LYS A 102 13.05 5.58 3.35
N LYS A 103 13.62 6.37 4.27
CA LYS A 103 12.87 7.14 5.29
C LYS A 103 12.26 8.44 4.75
N ASP A 104 11.57 8.35 3.62
CA ASP A 104 10.94 9.50 2.95
C ASP A 104 9.56 9.84 3.52
N VAL A 105 8.88 10.82 2.92
CA VAL A 105 7.56 11.28 3.35
C VAL A 105 6.54 10.14 3.30
N LEU A 106 6.57 9.33 2.23
CA LEU A 106 5.66 8.20 2.03
C LEU A 106 5.87 7.11 3.09
N PHE A 107 7.12 6.80 3.41
CA PHE A 107 7.45 5.86 4.49
C PHE A 107 6.94 6.35 5.86
N ASN A 108 7.09 7.65 6.16
CA ASN A 108 6.54 8.21 7.40
C ASN A 108 5.00 8.15 7.44
N LYS A 109 4.32 8.35 6.30
CA LYS A 109 2.85 8.17 6.20
C LYS A 109 2.43 6.72 6.36
N PHE A 110 3.23 5.76 5.86
CA PHE A 110 3.05 4.34 6.13
C PHE A 110 3.12 4.06 7.64
N LEU A 111 4.19 4.49 8.31
CA LEU A 111 4.33 4.30 9.76
C LEU A 111 3.19 4.96 10.53
N ALA A 112 2.73 6.15 10.14
CA ALA A 112 1.57 6.80 10.75
C ALA A 112 0.29 5.97 10.59
N SER A 113 0.06 5.38 9.42
CA SER A 113 -1.10 4.51 9.14
C SER A 113 -1.04 3.23 9.99
N VAL A 114 0.16 2.65 10.15
CA VAL A 114 0.39 1.52 11.05
C VAL A 114 0.13 1.92 12.50
N ALA A 115 0.66 3.06 12.97
CA ALA A 115 0.49 3.55 14.33
C ALA A 115 -0.99 3.71 14.71
N VAL A 116 -1.77 4.38 13.85
CA VAL A 116 -3.22 4.55 14.01
C VAL A 116 -3.92 3.19 14.03
N SER A 117 -3.60 2.31 13.09
CA SER A 117 -4.23 1.00 12.98
C SER A 117 -3.97 0.10 14.18
N PHE A 118 -2.78 0.16 14.79
CA PHE A 118 -2.43 -0.65 15.95
C PHE A 118 -2.59 0.08 17.28
N ASN A 119 -3.13 1.30 17.27
CA ASN A 119 -3.32 2.13 18.45
C ASN A 119 -2.01 2.29 19.26
N CYS A 120 -0.91 2.59 18.57
CA CYS A 120 0.40 2.81 19.18
C CYS A 120 0.97 4.18 18.80
N GLU A 121 1.93 4.68 19.59
CA GLU A 121 2.58 5.96 19.31
C GLU A 121 3.54 5.84 18.13
N LEU A 122 3.47 6.79 17.18
CA LEU A 122 4.34 6.83 16.01
C LEU A 122 5.83 6.83 16.37
N ALA A 123 6.20 7.49 17.47
CA ALA A 123 7.58 7.53 17.97
C ALA A 123 8.18 6.13 18.23
N ASN A 124 7.34 5.13 18.56
CA ASN A 124 7.80 3.75 18.74
C ASN A 124 8.17 3.07 17.42
N LEU A 125 7.71 3.61 16.28
CA LEU A 125 7.91 3.05 14.95
C LEU A 125 9.06 3.74 14.19
N GLU A 126 9.47 4.95 14.54
CA GLU A 126 10.50 5.71 13.80
C GLU A 126 11.87 5.01 13.74
N ALA A 127 12.15 4.19 14.74
CA ALA A 127 13.38 3.42 14.86
C ALA A 127 13.37 2.09 14.08
N VAL A 128 12.23 1.66 13.53
CA VAL A 128 12.14 0.38 12.81
C VAL A 128 13.03 0.41 11.57
N SER A 129 13.76 -0.68 11.36
CA SER A 129 14.70 -0.83 10.24
C SER A 129 14.40 -2.05 9.36
N SER A 130 13.43 -2.87 9.77
CA SER A 130 13.02 -4.05 9.05
C SER A 130 11.57 -4.42 9.35
N MET A 131 10.98 -5.26 8.51
CA MET A 131 9.64 -5.82 8.74
C MET A 131 9.58 -6.62 10.05
N SER A 132 10.65 -7.35 10.39
CA SER A 132 10.75 -8.10 11.65
C SER A 132 10.73 -7.19 12.87
N ASP A 133 11.43 -6.06 12.82
CA ASP A 133 11.43 -5.05 13.90
C ASP A 133 10.02 -4.48 14.06
N LEU A 134 9.39 -4.09 12.95
CA LEU A 134 8.04 -3.55 12.93
C LEU A 134 7.06 -4.52 13.58
N VAL A 135 7.04 -5.77 13.13
CA VAL A 135 6.19 -6.82 13.71
C VAL A 135 6.44 -6.99 15.21
N SER A 136 7.69 -6.97 15.65
CA SER A 136 8.05 -7.13 17.06
C SER A 136 7.50 -5.99 17.91
N VAL A 137 7.65 -4.74 17.45
CA VAL A 137 7.08 -3.56 18.11
C VAL A 137 5.55 -3.67 18.19
N LEU A 138 4.89 -4.03 17.10
CA LEU A 138 3.43 -4.15 17.04
C LEU A 138 2.87 -5.24 17.98
N ILE A 139 3.57 -6.37 18.09
CA ILE A 139 3.20 -7.44 19.02
C ILE A 139 3.31 -6.94 20.47
N SER A 140 4.40 -6.24 20.80
CA SER A 140 4.59 -5.67 22.15
C SER A 140 3.56 -4.60 22.50
N ALA A 141 3.12 -3.82 21.52
CA ALA A 141 2.08 -2.79 21.70
C ALA A 141 0.69 -3.41 21.88
N SER A 142 0.38 -4.50 21.14
CA SER A 142 -0.92 -5.19 21.23
C SER A 142 -1.09 -6.03 22.50
N ALA A 143 -0.03 -6.25 23.26
CA ALA A 143 -0.03 -7.02 24.52
C ALA A 143 -0.27 -6.15 25.77
N LYS A 144 -0.32 -4.83 25.61
CA LYS A 144 -0.70 -3.86 26.65
C LYS A 144 -2.16 -3.47 26.53
#